data_AF-A0A1H0CSK2-F1
#
_entry.id   AF-A0A1H0CSK2-F1
#
_cell.length_a   1.000
_cell.length_b   1.000
_cell.length_c   1.000
_cell.angle_alpha   90.00
_cell.angle_beta   90.00
_cell.angle_gamma   90.00
#
_symmetry.space_group_name_H-M   'P 1'
#
loop_
_entity.id
_entity.type
_entity.pdbx_description
1 polymer ?
#
loop_
_entity_poly.entity_id
_entity_poly.type
_entity_poly.pdbx_seq_one_letter_code
_entity_poly.pdbx_strand_id
1 'polypeptide(L)' 'MRGIKRVFLVLVVLAVALVVLAFVLENQQGVSLSLLGWTTMQLPVAVYVVAALIVGLMVGPLLGLLVTSSRRPSKFR' A
#
# COMPACT_ATOMS: atom_id res chain seq x y z
N MET A 1 -15.94 -20.53 11.02
CA MET A 1 -15.74 -19.06 10.88
C MET A 1 -14.32 -18.62 10.52
N ARG A 2 -13.24 -19.28 10.99
CA ARG A 2 -11.85 -18.87 10.68
C ARG A 2 -11.44 -19.10 9.21
N GLY A 3 -11.90 -20.19 8.59
CA GLY A 3 -11.64 -20.49 7.18
C GLY A 3 -12.33 -19.51 6.21
N ILE A 4 -13.60 -19.19 6.45
CA ILE A 4 -14.37 -18.22 5.65
C ILE A 4 -13.71 -16.84 5.66
N LYS A 5 -13.25 -16.37 6.83
CA LYS A 5 -12.51 -15.10 6.92
C LYS A 5 -11.21 -15.11 6.12
N ARG A 6 -10.48 -16.24 6.10
CA ARG A 6 -9.24 -16.40 5.33
C ARG A 6 -9.52 -16.41 3.82
N VAL A 7 -10.55 -17.13 3.39
CA VAL A 7 -10.96 -17.17 1.97
C VAL A 7 -11.38 -15.78 1.51
N PHE A 8 -12.17 -15.07 2.32
CA PHE A 8 -12.56 -13.70 2.00
C PHE A 8 -11.37 -12.76 1.89
N LEU A 9 -10.38 -12.86 2.79
CA LEU A 9 -9.17 -12.06 2.72
C LEU A 9 -8.35 -12.36 1.46
N VAL A 10 -8.22 -13.64 1.08
CA VAL A 10 -7.56 -14.04 -0.17
C VAL A 10 -8.29 -13.45 -1.38
N LEU A 11 -9.62 -13.51 -1.41
CA LEU A 11 -10.42 -12.93 -2.49
C LEU A 11 -10.24 -11.41 -2.61
N VAL A 12 -10.20 -10.69 -1.49
CA VAL A 12 -9.95 -9.24 -1.48
C VAL A 12 -8.55 -8.94 -2.02
N VAL A 13 -7.52 -9.65 -1.57
CA VAL A 13 -6.14 -9.48 -2.06
C VAL A 13 -6.07 -9.77 -3.56
N LEU A 14 -6.72 -10.85 -4.02
CA LEU A 14 -6.77 -11.22 -5.43
C LEU A 14 -7.46 -10.14 -6.28
N ALA A 15 -8.59 -9.60 -5.80
CA ALA A 15 -9.32 -8.54 -6.47
C ALA A 15 -8.46 -7.26 -6.59
N VAL A 16 -7.77 -6.86 -5.51
CA VAL A 16 -6.84 -5.72 -5.54
C VAL A 16 -5.72 -5.95 -6.55
N ALA A 17 -5.14 -7.16 -6.58
CA ALA A 17 -4.09 -7.50 -7.55
C ALA A 17 -4.60 -7.41 -9.01
N LEU A 18 -5.81 -7.88 -9.29
CA LEU A 18 -6.43 -7.78 -10.61
C LEU A 18 -6.70 -6.33 -11.03
N VAL A 19 -7.18 -5.49 -10.10
CA VAL A 19 -7.39 -4.06 -10.36
C VAL A 19 -6.07 -3.36 -10.66
N VAL A 20 -5.02 -3.66 -9.91
CA VAL A 20 -3.67 -3.13 -10.18
C VAL A 20 -3.20 -3.57 -11.56
N LEU A 21 -3.32 -4.86 -11.91
CA LEU A 21 -2.90 -5.37 -13.20
C LEU A 21 -3.65 -4.71 -14.36
N ALA A 22 -4.97 -4.59 -14.27
CA ALA A 22 -5.78 -3.91 -15.28
C ALA A 22 -5.38 -2.43 -15.41
N PHE A 23 -5.14 -1.75 -14.29
CA PHE A 23 -4.67 -0.37 -14.28
C PHE A 23 -3.29 -0.22 -14.94
N VAL A 24 -2.36 -1.16 -14.71
CA VAL A 24 -1.05 -1.20 -15.38
C VAL A 24 -1.19 -1.36 -16.89
N LEU A 25 -2.06 -2.28 -17.32
CA LEU A 25 -2.23 -2.59 -18.73
C LEU A 25 -2.95 -1.47 -19.49
N GLU A 26 -3.93 -0.81 -18.89
CA GLU A 26 -4.64 0.34 -19.47
C GLU A 26 -3.80 1.62 -19.45
N ASN A 27 -3.00 1.83 -18.40
CA ASN A 27 -2.23 3.07 -18.21
C ASN A 27 -0.74 2.85 -18.51
N GLN A 28 -0.45 2.26 -19.68
CA GLN A 28 0.93 2.12 -20.22
C GLN A 28 1.56 3.46 -20.61
N GLN A 29 0.78 4.54 -20.62
CA GLN A 29 1.29 5.87 -20.92
C GLN A 29 2.33 6.29 -19.88
N GLY A 30 3.50 6.71 -20.36
CA GLY A 30 4.57 7.21 -19.52
C GLY A 30 4.24 8.59 -18.96
N VAL A 31 4.26 8.73 -17.65
CA VAL A 31 3.96 9.99 -16.96
C VAL A 31 5.15 10.37 -16.10
N SER A 32 5.41 11.67 -16.00
CA SER A 32 6.46 12.24 -15.16
C SER A 32 5.82 12.91 -13.96
N LEU A 33 6.17 12.49 -12.75
CA LEU A 33 5.77 13.21 -11.53
C LEU A 33 6.73 14.36 -11.26
N SER A 34 6.19 15.53 -10.92
CA SER A 34 6.93 16.65 -10.36
C SER A 34 6.60 16.77 -8.88
N LEU A 35 7.62 16.64 -8.03
CA LEU A 35 7.51 16.74 -6.58
C LEU A 35 8.48 17.81 -6.08
N LEU A 36 7.96 18.86 -5.42
CA LEU A 36 8.77 19.95 -4.87
C LEU A 36 9.76 20.57 -5.89
N GLY A 37 9.35 20.63 -7.16
CA GLY A 37 10.17 21.16 -8.27
C GLY A 37 11.14 20.14 -8.89
N TRP A 38 11.20 18.90 -8.38
CA TRP A 38 12.02 17.83 -8.93
C TRP A 38 11.17 16.92 -9.80
N THR A 39 11.61 16.68 -11.03
CA THR A 39 10.92 15.82 -11.99
C THR A 39 11.52 14.43 -12.01
N THR A 40 10.65 13.43 -12.05
CA THR A 40 11.01 12.02 -12.18
C THR A 40 11.12 11.61 -13.64
N MET A 41 11.81 10.50 -13.89
CA MET A 41 11.90 9.90 -15.22
C MET A 41 10.52 9.41 -15.68
N GLN A 42 10.25 9.47 -16.98
CA GLN A 42 8.96 9.07 -17.52
C GLN A 42 8.77 7.55 -17.34
N LEU A 43 7.83 7.17 -16.46
CA LEU A 43 7.51 5.79 -16.12
C LEU A 43 5.99 5.59 -16.22
N PRO A 44 5.50 4.38 -16.46
CA PRO A 44 4.06 4.11 -16.46
C PRO A 44 3.42 4.51 -15.12
N VAL A 45 2.22 5.11 -15.15
CA VAL A 45 1.50 5.58 -13.94
C VAL A 45 1.42 4.50 -12.87
N ALA A 46 1.22 3.27 -13.32
CA ALA A 46 1.13 2.12 -12.44
C ALA A 46 2.35 1.90 -11.55
N VAL A 47 3.56 2.17 -12.03
CA VAL A 47 4.79 2.02 -11.24
C VAL A 47 4.73 2.94 -10.02
N TYR A 48 4.30 4.19 -10.22
CA TYR A 48 4.14 5.16 -9.13
C TYR A 48 3.05 4.76 -8.14
N VAL A 49 1.89 4.32 -8.64
CA VAL A 49 0.76 3.92 -7.78
C VAL A 49 1.12 2.71 -6.93
N VAL A 50 1.74 1.67 -7.52
CA VAL A 50 2.15 0.46 -6.79
C VAL A 50 3.22 0.80 -5.76
N ALA A 51 4.22 1.60 -6.12
CA ALA A 51 5.25 2.04 -5.18
C ALA A 51 4.64 2.80 -3.98
N ALA A 52 3.71 3.73 -4.23
CA ALA A 52 3.01 4.47 -3.17
C ALA A 52 2.20 3.53 -2.26
N LEU A 53 1.56 2.50 -2.83
CA LEU A 53 0.81 1.50 -2.07
C LEU A 53 1.73 0.67 -1.16
N ILE A 54 2.88 0.23 -1.67
CA ILE A 54 3.89 -0.51 -0.90
C ILE A 54 4.43 0.36 0.23
N VAL A 55 4.79 1.61 -0.06
CA VAL A 55 5.28 2.57 0.94
C VAL A 55 4.21 2.82 1.99
N GLY A 56 2.96 3.06 1.60
CA GLY A 56 1.84 3.22 2.54
C GLY A 56 1.62 1.99 3.42
N LEU A 57 1.75 0.78 2.85
CA LEU A 57 1.65 -0.48 3.59
C LEU A 57 2.80 -0.67 4.58
N MET A 58 4.00 -0.16 4.29
CA MET A 58 5.13 -0.19 5.23
C MET A 58 4.97 0.86 6.34
N VAL A 59 4.50 2.06 5.99
CA VAL A 59 4.32 3.19 6.91
C VAL A 59 3.19 2.93 7.90
N GLY A 60 2.07 2.32 7.48
CA GLY A 60 0.92 2.03 8.35
C GLY A 60 1.28 1.26 9.63
N PRO A 61 1.94 0.09 9.53
CA PRO A 61 2.41 -0.67 10.69
C PRO A 61 3.44 0.08 11.53
N LEU A 62 4.38 0.82 10.91
CA LEU A 62 5.37 1.61 11.63
C LEU A 62 4.70 2.69 12.50
N LEU A 63 3.70 3.40 11.96
CA LEU A 63 2.90 4.36 12.72
C LEU A 63 2.06 3.67 13.80
N GLY A 64 1.47 2.51 13.50
CA GLY A 64 0.73 1.71 14.47
C GLY A 64 1.59 1.26 15.66
N LEU A 65 2.85 0.87 15.39
CA LEU A 65 3.83 0.51 16.43
C LEU A 65 4.21 1.71 17.28
N LEU A 66 4.42 2.89 16.67
CA LEU A 66 4.74 4.11 17.40
C LEU A 66 3.59 4.54 18.34
N VAL A 67 2.35 4.47 17.86
CA VAL A 67 1.16 4.85 18.64
C VAL A 67 0.86 3.83 19.75
N THR A 68 1.04 2.54 19.50
CA THR A 68 0.77 1.49 20.51
C THR A 68 1.87 1.40 21.58
N SER A 69 3.13 1.70 21.23
CA SER A 69 4.24 1.76 22.19
C SER A 69 4.03 2.82 23.28
N SER A 70 3.30 3.90 22.96
CA SER A 70 2.93 4.94 23.94
C SER A 70 1.84 4.51 24.92
N ARG A 71 1.19 3.35 24.72
CA ARG A 71 0.19 2.77 25.62
C ARG A 71 0.73 1.58 26.39
N ARG A 72 1.97 1.63 26.89
CA ARG A 72 2.40 0.67 27.92
C ARG A 72 1.50 0.86 29.15
N PRO A 73 0.63 -0.09 29.52
CA PRO A 73 0.07 -0.06 30.86
C PRO A 73 1.24 -0.35 31.79
N SER A 74 1.60 0.62 32.61
CA SER A 74 2.36 0.39 33.83
C SER A 74 1.59 -0.60 34.68
N LYS A 75 1.79 -1.91 34.42
CA LYS A 75 1.33 -2.97 35.29
C LYS A 75 2.32 -3.02 36.45
N PHE A 76 2.17 -2.06 37.36
CA PHE A 76 2.79 -2.16 38.67
C PHE A 76 2.03 -3.22 39.47
N ARG A 77 2.85 -4.01 40.16
CA ARG A 77 2.61 -5.36 40.67
C ARG A 77 1.81 -5.34 41.96
#